data_AF-A0A950SHW8-F1
#
_entry.id   AF-A0A950SHW8-F1
#
_cell.length_a   1.000
_cell.length_b   1.000
_cell.length_c   1.000
_cell.angle_alpha   90.00
_cell.angle_beta   90.00
_cell.angle_gamma   90.00
#
_symmetry.space_group_name_H-M   'P 1'
#
loop_
_entity.id
_entity.type
_entity.pdbx_description
1 polymer ?
#
loop_
_entity_poly.entity_id
_entity_poly.type
_entity_poly.pdbx_seq_one_letter_code
_entity_poly.pdbx_strand_id
1 'polypeptide(L)' 'MPVITDQQRKFYETTLQVTKQEISDLKDQIEEELAKVKDRIAELQNAINASKQMYAAACSRLGINNDMDDDEAGES' A
#
# COMPACT_ATOMS: atom_id res chain seq x y z
N MET A 1 17.34 37.70 -25.99
CA MET A 1 16.96 36.99 -24.75
C MET A 1 17.76 37.58 -23.61
N PRO A 2 17.16 37.89 -22.45
CA PRO A 2 17.92 38.39 -21.31
C PRO A 2 18.88 37.29 -20.87
N VAL A 3 20.18 37.63 -20.82
CA VAL A 3 21.23 36.71 -20.37
C VAL A 3 21.14 36.66 -18.85
N ILE A 4 20.81 35.48 -18.31
CA ILE A 4 20.79 35.25 -16.87
C ILE A 4 22.19 35.48 -16.28
N THR A 5 22.27 36.13 -15.12
CA THR A 5 23.55 36.35 -14.44
C THR A 5 24.05 35.07 -13.78
N ASP A 6 25.35 34.99 -13.48
CA ASP A 6 25.94 33.80 -12.82
C ASP A 6 25.30 33.52 -11.45
N GLN A 7 24.89 34.57 -10.74
CA GLN A 7 24.16 34.45 -9.48
C GLN A 7 22.77 33.83 -9.67
N GLN A 8 22.04 34.26 -10.71
CA GLN A 8 20.73 33.69 -11.05
C GLN A 8 20.87 32.23 -11.48
N ARG A 9 21.90 31.91 -12.29
CA ARG A 9 22.22 30.54 -12.69
C ARG A 9 22.44 29.64 -11.48
N LYS A 10 23.31 30.05 -10.55
CA LYS A 10 23.60 29.27 -9.34
C LYS A 10 22.37 29.06 -8.45
N PHE A 11 21.51 30.07 -8.33
CA PHE A 11 20.25 29.95 -7.59
C PHE A 11 19.34 28.88 -8.21
N TYR A 12 19.13 28.93 -9.53
CA TYR A 12 18.28 27.95 -10.20
C TYR A 12 18.87 26.53 -10.18
N GLU A 13 20.19 26.38 -10.36
CA GLU A 13 20.87 25.08 -10.23
C GLU A 13 20.71 24.49 -8.83
N THR A 14 20.87 25.31 -7.79
CA THR A 14 20.66 24.90 -6.40
C THR A 14 19.20 24.50 -6.16
N THR A 15 18.26 25.30 -6.65
CA THR A 15 16.82 25.03 -6.51
C THR A 15 16.44 23.72 -7.19
N LEU A 16 16.93 23.51 -8.43
CA LEU A 16 16.72 22.26 -9.16
C LEU A 16 17.26 21.04 -8.41
N GLN A 17 18.45 21.16 -7.81
CA GLN A 17 19.04 20.08 -7.03
C GLN A 17 18.20 19.75 -5.80
N VAL A 18 17.79 20.76 -5.04
CA VAL A 18 16.95 20.58 -3.84
C VAL A 18 15.62 19.97 -4.21
N THR A 19 14.90 20.52 -5.20
CA THR A 19 13.62 19.99 -5.64
C THR A 19 13.74 18.56 -6.18
N LYS A 20 14.83 18.21 -6.86
CA LYS A 20 15.07 16.84 -7.30
C LYS A 20 15.25 15.88 -6.12
N GLN A 21 15.93 16.31 -5.06
CA GLN A 21 16.06 15.52 -3.84
C GLN A 21 14.70 15.35 -3.15
N GLU A 22 13.94 16.44 -2.98
CA GLU A 22 12.59 16.39 -2.39
C GLU A 22 11.67 15.42 -3.14
N ILE A 23 11.72 15.41 -4.49
CA ILE A 23 10.96 14.46 -5.30
C ILE A 23 11.40 13.02 -5.03
N SER A 24 12.70 12.77 -4.86
CA SER A 24 13.20 11.43 -4.53
C SER A 24 12.69 10.99 -3.16
N ASP A 25 12.82 11.86 -2.16
CA ASP A 25 12.40 11.56 -0.78
C ASP A 25 10.89 11.30 -0.69
N LEU A 26 10.09 12.02 -1.48
CA LEU A 26 8.65 11.78 -1.59
C LEU A 26 8.33 10.43 -2.24
N LYS A 27 9.10 10.00 -3.25
CA LYS A 27 8.92 8.67 -3.85
C LYS A 27 9.24 7.56 -2.87
N ASP A 28 10.32 7.70 -2.12
CA ASP A 28 10.74 6.72 -1.12
C ASP A 28 9.66 6.59 -0.01
N GLN A 29 9.09 7.71 0.45
CA GLN A 29 7.97 7.70 1.40
C GLN A 29 6.72 7.01 0.84
N ILE A 30 6.39 7.23 -0.45
CA ILE A 30 5.27 6.54 -1.09
C ILE A 30 5.50 5.03 -1.11
N GLU A 31 6.70 4.58 -1.46
CA GLU A 31 7.03 3.15 -1.49
C GLU A 31 6.97 2.53 -0.09
N GLU A 32 7.45 3.23 0.93
CA GLU A 32 7.37 2.79 2.33
C GLU A 32 5.90 2.62 2.78
N GLU A 33 5.04 3.60 2.51
CA GLU A 33 3.62 3.52 2.87
C GLU A 33 2.90 2.42 2.10
N LEU A 34 3.22 2.22 0.81
CA LEU A 34 2.69 1.11 0.04
C LEU A 34 3.10 -0.25 0.62
N ALA A 35 4.31 -0.39 1.14
CA ALA A 35 4.75 -1.61 1.81
C ALA A 35 3.93 -1.87 3.08
N LYS A 36 3.75 -0.84 3.93
CA LYS A 36 2.91 -0.93 5.15
C LYS A 36 1.48 -1.34 4.84
N VAL A 37 0.89 -0.78 3.78
CA VAL A 37 -0.47 -1.13 3.35
C VAL A 37 -0.54 -2.60 2.90
N LYS A 38 0.45 -3.09 2.15
CA LYS A 38 0.50 -4.50 1.73
C LYS A 38 0.60 -5.44 2.92
N ASP A 39 1.46 -5.14 3.88
CA ASP A 39 1.59 -5.93 5.11
C ASP A 39 0.27 -5.95 5.88
N ARG A 40 -0.39 -4.78 6.00
CA ARG A 40 -1.68 -4.67 6.69
C ARG A 40 -2.78 -5.48 5.99
N ILE A 41 -2.81 -5.48 4.66
CA ILE A 41 -3.77 -6.30 3.89
C ILE A 41 -3.53 -7.78 4.16
N ALA A 42 -2.27 -8.23 4.16
CA ALA A 42 -1.93 -9.63 4.44
C ALA A 42 -2.36 -10.05 5.85
N GLU A 43 -2.14 -9.21 6.87
CA GLU A 43 -2.63 -9.45 8.22
C GLU A 43 -4.16 -9.59 8.29
N LEU A 44 -4.88 -8.69 7.63
CA LEU A 44 -6.34 -8.72 7.60
C LEU A 44 -6.87 -9.97 6.89
N GLN A 45 -6.24 -10.36 5.78
CA GLN A 45 -6.61 -11.59 5.07
C GLN A 45 -6.39 -12.83 5.95
N ASN A 46 -5.29 -12.88 6.71
CA ASN A 46 -5.04 -13.96 7.66
C ASN A 46 -6.10 -14.00 8.77
N ALA A 47 -6.52 -12.85 9.29
CA ALA A 47 -7.58 -12.76 10.29
C ALA A 47 -8.96 -13.19 9.74
N ILE A 48 -9.26 -12.84 8.48
CA ILE A 48 -10.46 -13.32 7.77
C ILE A 48 -10.43 -14.84 7.66
N ASN A 49 -9.32 -15.41 7.21
CA ASN A 49 -9.19 -16.86 7.04
C ASN A 49 -9.34 -17.60 8.38
N ALA A 50 -8.75 -17.09 9.46
CA ALA A 50 -8.94 -17.64 10.80
C ALA A 50 -10.41 -17.57 11.25
N SER A 51 -11.09 -16.44 10.98
CA SER A 51 -12.50 -16.26 11.30
C SER A 51 -13.40 -17.21 10.51
N LYS A 52 -13.10 -17.44 9.22
CA LYS A 52 -13.77 -18.43 8.38
C LYS A 52 -13.61 -19.85 8.93
N GLN A 53 -12.40 -20.24 9.37
CA GLN A 53 -12.18 -21.55 9.98
C GLN A 53 -13.02 -21.73 11.25
N MET A 54 -13.12 -20.70 12.09
CA MET A 54 -13.98 -20.74 13.28
C MET A 54 -15.46 -20.84 12.92
N TYR A 55 -15.90 -20.11 11.89
CA TYR A 55 -17.26 -20.17 11.37
C TYR A 55 -17.60 -21.59 10.86
N ALA A 56 -16.75 -22.16 10.01
CA ALA A 56 -16.90 -23.51 9.50
C ALA A 56 -16.97 -24.56 10.63
N ALA A 57 -16.10 -24.42 11.64
CA ALA A 57 -16.12 -25.30 12.82
C ALA A 57 -17.43 -25.17 13.62
N ALA A 58 -17.97 -23.96 13.75
CA ALA A 58 -19.26 -23.73 14.39
C ALA A 58 -20.42 -24.33 13.58
N CYS A 59 -20.46 -24.12 12.27
CA CYS A 59 -21.48 -24.72 11.38
C CYS A 59 -21.46 -26.25 11.46
N SER A 60 -20.27 -26.86 11.42
CA SER A 60 -20.09 -28.30 11.56
C SER A 60 -20.63 -28.83 12.89
N ARG A 61 -20.36 -28.14 14.01
CA ARG A 61 -20.89 -28.54 15.33
C ARG A 61 -22.40 -28.40 15.46
N LEU A 62 -22.97 -27.39 14.80
CA LEU A 62 -24.41 -27.13 14.81
C LEU A 62 -25.17 -27.98 13.78
N GLY A 63 -24.47 -28.70 12.89
CA GLY A 63 -25.08 -29.51 11.83
C GLY A 63 -25.76 -28.68 10.75
N ILE A 64 -25.37 -27.41 10.60
CA ILE A 64 -25.90 -26.48 9.60
C ILE A 64 -24.92 -26.34 8.43
N ASN A 65 -25.43 -26.03 7.24
CA ASN A 65 -24.60 -25.83 6.07
C ASN A 65 -23.73 -24.58 6.22
N ASN A 66 -22.48 -24.64 5.78
CA ASN A 66 -21.57 -23.49 5.75
C ASN A 66 -21.75 -22.75 4.43
N ASP A 67 -22.28 -21.53 4.48
CA ASP A 67 -22.55 -20.64 3.36
C ASP A 67 -21.38 -19.71 3.02
N MET A 68 -20.36 -19.63 3.88
CA MET A 68 -19.17 -18.77 3.69
C MET A 68 -18.01 -19.47 2.96
N ASP A 69 -18.14 -20.77 2.68
CA ASP A 69 -17.17 -21.58 1.94
C ASP A 69 -17.26 -21.38 0.41
N ASP A 70 -18.42 -20.93 -0.09
CA ASP A 70 -18.67 -20.76 -1.53
C ASP A 70 -18.18 -19.41 -2.12
N ASP A 71 -17.82 -18.43 -1.28
CA ASP A 71 -17.38 -17.09 -1.73
C ASP A 71 -15.97 -17.08 -2.36
N GLU A 72 -15.20 -18.17 -2.29
CA GLU A 72 -13.84 -18.25 -2.87
C GLU A 72 -13.80 -18.41 -4.41
N ALA A 73 -14.93 -18.59 -5.09
CA ALA A 73 -14.95 -18.71 -6.55
C ALA A 73 -15.11 -17.37 -7.31
N GLY A 74 -15.18 -16.23 -6.60
CA GLY A 74 -15.70 -14.97 -7.14
C GLY A 74 -14.74 -13.78 -7.32
N GLU A 75 -13.49 -13.85 -6.85
CA GLU A 75 -12.54 -12.72 -6.98
C GLU A 75 -11.22 -13.20 -7.62
N SER A 76 -11.21 -13.24 -8.96
CA SER A 76 -10.01 -13.27 -9.81
C SER A 76 -9.65 -11.87 -10.29
#